data_AF-A0A132TXV8-F1
#
_entry.id   AF-A0A132TXV8-F1
#
_cell.length_a   1.000
_cell.length_b   1.000
_cell.length_c   1.000
_cell.angle_alpha   90.00
_cell.angle_beta   90.00
_cell.angle_gamma   90.00
#
_symmetry.space_group_name_H-M   'P 1'
#
loop_
_entity.id
_entity.type
_entity.pdbx_description
1 polymer ?
#
loop_
_entity_poly.entity_id
_entity_poly.type
_entity_poly.pdbx_seq_one_letter_code
_entity_poly.pdbx_strand_id
1 'polypeptide(L)'
;MGLVQTKEVLSNQLLANANDPSWYVTFTASVQGLSEEEAAWKADEDSNSIAELVQHLLYWNQTWQTRYREASVQAVPSVESNNHTFAVPPDISFQQLQTRLLAVLLDWQSLLTEAQLAEDIREFPGSQWWEIVGNVTTHNAYHIGQIVLIRKLQKSWKRSGA
;
A
#
# COMPACT_ATOMS: atom_id res chain seq x y z
N MET A 1 11.34 1.99 22.59
CA MET A 1 10.16 1.11 22.46
C MET A 1 10.67 -0.32 22.44
N GLY A 2 10.03 -1.27 23.11
CA GLY A 2 10.44 -2.68 23.03
C GLY A 2 10.11 -3.27 21.66
N LEU A 3 10.86 -4.27 21.18
CA LEU A 3 10.66 -4.87 19.85
C LEU A 3 9.24 -5.46 19.66
N VAL A 4 8.70 -6.09 20.71
CA VAL A 4 7.31 -6.56 20.76
C VAL A 4 6.31 -5.43 20.46
N GLN A 5 6.50 -4.26 21.10
CA GLN A 5 5.64 -3.09 20.91
C GLN A 5 5.79 -2.51 19.51
N THR A 6 7.00 -2.50 18.94
CA THR A 6 7.25 -2.04 17.56
C THR A 6 6.52 -2.92 16.55
N LYS A 7 6.63 -4.25 16.68
CA LYS A 7 5.92 -5.18 15.80
C LYS A 7 4.40 -5.00 15.90
N GLU A 8 3.87 -4.90 17.12
CA GLU A 8 2.43 -4.73 17.34
C GLU A 8 1.89 -3.44 16.72
N VAL A 9 2.58 -2.30 16.92
CA VAL A 9 2.18 -1.02 16.32
C VAL A 9 2.20 -1.09 14.79
N LEU A 10 3.26 -1.64 14.19
CA LEU A 10 3.37 -1.76 12.73
C LEU A 10 2.32 -2.72 12.16
N SER A 11 2.09 -3.86 12.82
CA SER A 11 1.07 -4.83 12.45
C SER A 11 -0.32 -4.19 12.43
N ASN A 12 -0.68 -3.43 13.47
CA ASN A 12 -1.96 -2.73 13.55
C ASN A 12 -2.10 -1.65 12.46
N GLN A 13 -1.03 -0.89 12.17
CA GLN A 13 -1.05 0.12 11.11
C GLN A 13 -1.19 -0.50 9.71
N LEU A 14 -0.54 -1.65 9.45
CA LEU A 14 -0.68 -2.38 8.20
C LEU A 14 -2.10 -2.95 8.03
N LEU A 15 -2.72 -3.44 9.11
CA LEU A 15 -4.14 -3.83 9.09
C LEU A 15 -5.06 -2.63 8.81
N ALA A 16 -4.74 -1.46 9.37
CA ALA A 16 -5.45 -0.22 9.07
C ALA A 16 -5.35 0.22 7.61
N ASN A 17 -4.23 -0.10 6.94
CA ASN A 17 -4.13 0.07 5.50
C ASN A 17 -4.97 -0.97 4.72
N ALA A 18 -5.18 -2.17 5.24
CA ALA A 18 -5.82 -3.27 4.54
C ALA A 18 -7.35 -3.31 4.71
N ASN A 19 -7.81 -3.67 5.91
CA ASN A 19 -9.21 -4.03 6.16
C ASN A 19 -9.69 -3.80 7.60
N ASP A 20 -8.84 -3.34 8.53
CA ASP A 20 -9.21 -3.08 9.92
C ASP A 20 -9.39 -1.58 10.18
N PRO A 21 -10.61 -1.05 10.36
CA PRO A 21 -10.82 0.39 10.47
C PRO A 21 -10.04 1.06 11.61
N SER A 22 -9.52 2.26 11.34
CA SER A 22 -8.80 3.08 12.32
C SER A 22 -9.07 4.57 12.07
N TRP A 23 -8.10 5.44 12.36
CA TRP A 23 -8.17 6.89 12.14
C TRP A 23 -8.43 7.32 10.68
N TYR A 24 -8.28 6.40 9.72
CA TYR A 24 -8.56 6.61 8.31
C TYR A 24 -9.24 5.39 7.68
N VAL A 25 -9.77 5.58 6.47
CA VAL A 25 -10.49 4.56 5.70
C VAL A 25 -9.51 3.47 5.25
N THR A 26 -9.92 2.21 5.37
CA THR A 26 -9.12 1.05 4.92
C THR A 26 -9.11 0.93 3.40
N PHE A 27 -8.12 0.22 2.84
CA PHE A 27 -8.11 -0.07 1.41
C PHE A 27 -9.42 -0.74 0.95
N THR A 28 -9.85 -1.79 1.64
CA THR A 28 -11.08 -2.54 1.33
C THR A 28 -12.30 -1.62 1.25
N ALA A 29 -12.48 -0.73 2.21
CA ALA A 29 -13.59 0.22 2.20
C ALA A 29 -13.44 1.28 1.10
N SER A 30 -12.22 1.74 0.83
CA SER A 30 -11.94 2.78 -0.17
C SER A 30 -12.30 2.35 -1.59
N VAL A 31 -12.17 1.06 -1.93
CA VAL A 31 -12.44 0.53 -3.29
C VAL A 31 -13.78 -0.17 -3.43
N GLN A 32 -14.54 -0.31 -2.34
CA GLN A 32 -15.80 -1.05 -2.34
C GLN A 32 -16.79 -0.49 -3.37
N GLY A 33 -17.30 -1.37 -4.21
CA GLY A 33 -18.39 -1.08 -5.15
C GLY A 33 -18.03 -0.15 -6.31
N LEU A 34 -16.74 0.09 -6.58
CA LEU A 34 -16.31 0.82 -7.77
C LEU A 34 -16.53 -0.02 -9.03
N SER A 35 -17.03 0.63 -10.09
CA SER A 35 -17.00 0.08 -11.43
C SER A 35 -15.61 0.23 -12.07
N GLU A 36 -15.38 -0.49 -13.18
CA GLU A 36 -14.16 -0.31 -14.01
C GLU A 36 -14.03 1.13 -14.52
N GLU A 37 -15.15 1.76 -14.89
CA GLU A 37 -15.18 3.15 -15.38
C GLU A 37 -14.80 4.14 -14.27
N GLU A 38 -15.37 3.98 -13.07
CA GLU A 38 -15.00 4.82 -11.92
C GLU A 38 -13.54 4.62 -11.51
N ALA A 39 -13.02 3.40 -11.66
CA ALA A 39 -11.63 3.10 -11.33
C ALA A 39 -10.64 3.69 -12.34
N ALA A 40 -11.00 3.72 -13.63
CA ALA A 40 -10.17 4.24 -14.72
C ALA A 40 -10.26 5.77 -14.88
N TRP A 41 -11.27 6.41 -14.29
CA TRP A 41 -11.48 7.85 -14.38
C TRP A 41 -10.31 8.67 -13.80
N LYS A 42 -9.94 9.75 -14.50
CA LYS A 42 -8.90 10.71 -14.11
C LYS A 42 -9.51 12.11 -14.02
N ALA A 43 -9.08 12.90 -13.04
CA ALA A 43 -9.54 14.29 -12.89
C ALA A 43 -9.01 15.19 -14.01
N ASP A 44 -7.76 14.96 -14.42
CA ASP A 44 -7.05 15.59 -15.52
C ASP A 44 -5.95 14.65 -16.04
N GLU A 45 -5.19 15.09 -17.05
CA GLU A 45 -4.13 14.29 -17.69
C GLU A 45 -2.95 13.99 -16.75
N ASP A 46 -2.70 14.85 -15.76
CA ASP A 46 -1.58 14.77 -14.82
C ASP A 46 -1.92 13.98 -13.54
N SER A 47 -3.21 13.79 -13.26
CA SER A 47 -3.71 13.03 -12.11
C SER A 47 -3.55 11.53 -12.31
N ASN A 48 -3.54 10.75 -11.21
CA ASN A 48 -3.67 9.30 -11.29
C ASN A 48 -5.14 8.87 -11.13
N SER A 49 -5.56 7.84 -11.85
CA SER A 49 -6.81 7.13 -11.63
C SER A 49 -6.74 6.25 -10.37
N ILE A 50 -7.88 5.74 -9.91
CA ILE A 50 -7.88 4.79 -8.78
C ILE A 50 -7.15 3.50 -9.17
N ALA A 51 -7.35 3.00 -10.39
CA ALA A 51 -6.66 1.80 -10.87
C ALA A 51 -5.13 1.98 -10.89
N GLU A 52 -4.65 3.14 -11.33
CA GLU A 52 -3.23 3.51 -11.32
C GLU A 52 -2.67 3.57 -9.88
N LEU A 53 -3.42 4.16 -8.94
CA LEU A 53 -3.03 4.20 -7.52
C LEU A 53 -2.97 2.79 -6.89
N VAL A 54 -3.93 1.92 -7.21
CA VAL A 54 -3.94 0.53 -6.72
C VAL A 54 -2.77 -0.26 -7.29
N GLN A 55 -2.45 -0.08 -8.57
CA GLN A 55 -1.27 -0.69 -9.19
C GLN A 55 0.03 -0.18 -8.56
N HIS A 56 0.13 1.12 -8.26
CA HIS A 56 1.27 1.70 -7.56
C HIS A 56 1.50 1.10 -6.18
N LEU A 57 0.42 1.00 -5.38
CA LEU A 57 0.46 0.36 -4.08
C LEU A 57 0.83 -1.12 -4.16
N LEU A 58 0.31 -1.83 -5.17
CA LEU A 58 0.63 -3.25 -5.39
C LEU A 58 2.11 -3.43 -5.67
N TYR A 59 2.66 -2.65 -6.60
CA TYR A 59 4.08 -2.68 -6.95
C TYR A 59 4.98 -2.43 -5.72
N TRP A 60 4.72 -1.35 -4.98
CA TRP A 60 5.60 -0.97 -3.87
C TRP A 60 5.50 -1.92 -2.68
N ASN A 61 4.31 -2.43 -2.36
CA ASN A 61 4.21 -3.42 -1.29
C ASN A 61 4.87 -4.74 -1.69
N GLN A 62 4.70 -5.24 -2.91
CA GLN A 62 5.42 -6.43 -3.37
C GLN A 62 6.94 -6.22 -3.33
N THR A 63 7.40 -5.06 -3.81
CA THR A 63 8.83 -4.70 -3.80
C THR A 63 9.39 -4.72 -2.38
N TRP A 64 8.73 -4.06 -1.43
CA TRP A 64 9.21 -3.99 -0.06
C TRP A 64 9.06 -5.31 0.70
N GLN A 65 8.06 -6.14 0.37
CA GLN A 65 7.97 -7.49 0.91
C GLN A 65 9.09 -8.38 0.42
N THR A 66 9.44 -8.35 -0.87
CA THR A 66 10.59 -9.10 -1.40
C THR A 66 11.89 -8.62 -0.76
N ARG A 67 12.12 -7.31 -0.69
CA ARG A 67 13.30 -6.73 -0.04
C ARG A 67 13.41 -7.10 1.43
N TYR A 68 12.28 -7.11 2.13
CA TYR A 68 12.20 -7.54 3.51
C TYR A 68 12.53 -9.04 3.61
N ARG A 69 11.86 -9.93 2.87
CA ARG A 69 12.15 -11.39 2.89
C ARG A 69 13.62 -11.72 2.66
N GLU A 70 14.26 -11.03 1.72
CA GLU A 70 15.66 -11.25 1.34
C GLU A 70 16.66 -10.43 2.19
N ALA A 71 16.17 -9.64 3.15
CA ALA A 71 16.97 -8.73 3.97
C ALA A 71 17.94 -7.85 3.16
N SER A 72 17.51 -7.42 1.97
CA SER A 72 18.32 -6.59 1.07
C SER A 72 17.46 -5.69 0.21
N VAL A 73 17.78 -4.40 0.21
CA VAL A 73 17.12 -3.42 -0.68
C VAL A 73 17.41 -3.72 -2.15
N GLN A 74 18.52 -4.40 -2.45
CA GLN A 74 18.90 -4.76 -3.82
C GLN A 74 18.17 -5.99 -4.37
N ALA A 75 17.37 -6.70 -3.55
CA ALA A 75 16.61 -7.87 -4.00
C ALA A 75 15.59 -7.55 -5.11
N VAL A 76 15.19 -6.28 -5.22
CA VAL A 76 14.42 -5.75 -6.35
C VAL A 76 15.14 -4.52 -6.87
N PRO A 77 15.53 -4.49 -8.16
CA PRO A 77 16.18 -3.34 -8.78
C PRO A 77 15.36 -2.05 -8.64
N SER A 78 16.04 -0.91 -8.59
CA SER A 78 15.34 0.38 -8.66
C SER A 78 14.61 0.53 -9.99
N VAL A 79 13.38 1.02 -9.95
CA VAL A 79 12.68 1.47 -11.15
C VAL A 79 13.30 2.76 -11.67
N GLU A 80 13.41 2.90 -12.99
CA GLU A 80 13.98 4.10 -13.63
C GLU A 80 13.20 5.38 -13.31
N SER A 81 11.87 5.25 -13.24
CA SER A 81 10.97 6.34 -12.88
C SER A 81 9.82 5.81 -12.02
N ASN A 82 9.50 6.52 -10.95
CA ASN A 82 8.35 6.18 -10.11
C ASN A 82 7.04 6.19 -10.92
N ASN A 83 6.97 6.98 -12.00
CA ASN A 83 5.78 7.03 -12.87
C ASN A 83 5.47 5.68 -13.51
N HIS A 84 6.47 4.82 -13.75
CA HIS A 84 6.25 3.50 -14.34
C HIS A 84 5.46 2.56 -13.41
N THR A 85 5.45 2.83 -12.11
CA THR A 85 4.76 1.98 -11.13
C THR A 85 3.24 2.18 -11.12
N PHE A 86 2.74 3.23 -11.78
CA PHE A 86 1.31 3.47 -11.98
C PHE A 86 0.75 2.72 -13.20
N ALA A 87 1.60 2.14 -14.06
CA ALA A 87 1.18 1.52 -15.30
C ALA A 87 0.36 0.24 -15.06
N VAL A 88 -0.95 0.31 -15.31
CA VAL A 88 -1.88 -0.82 -15.20
C VAL A 88 -1.70 -1.76 -16.40
N PRO A 89 -1.47 -3.06 -16.19
CA PRO A 89 -1.42 -4.02 -17.29
C PRO A 89 -2.78 -4.11 -18.02
N PRO A 90 -2.81 -4.13 -19.37
CA PRO A 90 -4.05 -4.02 -20.14
C PRO A 90 -5.02 -5.18 -19.94
N ASP A 91 -4.53 -6.36 -19.57
CA ASP A 91 -5.32 -7.59 -19.42
C ASP A 91 -5.74 -7.86 -17.96
N ILE A 92 -5.58 -6.88 -17.07
CA ILE A 92 -5.94 -7.03 -15.66
C ILE A 92 -7.14 -6.13 -15.33
N SER A 93 -8.22 -6.75 -14.86
CA SER A 93 -9.40 -6.00 -14.41
C SER A 93 -9.13 -5.28 -13.08
N PHE A 94 -9.85 -4.21 -12.81
CA PHE A 94 -9.72 -3.50 -11.54
C PHE A 94 -10.06 -4.40 -10.35
N GLN A 95 -11.03 -5.32 -10.49
CA GLN A 95 -11.34 -6.32 -9.45
C GLN A 95 -10.15 -7.24 -9.16
N GLN A 96 -9.39 -7.64 -10.18
CA GLN A 96 -8.17 -8.43 -9.99
C GLN A 96 -7.08 -7.63 -9.29
N LEU A 97 -6.90 -6.35 -9.64
CA LEU A 97 -5.97 -5.45 -8.93
C LEU A 97 -6.34 -5.32 -7.44
N GLN A 98 -7.62 -5.08 -7.14
CA GLN A 98 -8.11 -5.01 -5.76
C GLN A 98 -7.79 -6.28 -4.98
N THR A 99 -8.08 -7.44 -5.55
CA THR A 99 -7.86 -8.74 -4.92
C THR A 99 -6.37 -8.97 -4.64
N ARG A 100 -5.51 -8.66 -5.63
CA ARG A 100 -4.05 -8.80 -5.50
C ARG A 100 -3.48 -7.85 -4.45
N LEU A 101 -3.87 -6.58 -4.47
CA LEU A 101 -3.37 -5.61 -3.49
C LEU A 101 -3.83 -5.98 -2.08
N LEU A 102 -5.10 -6.35 -1.89
CA LEU A 102 -5.58 -6.76 -0.56
C LEU A 102 -4.78 -7.96 -0.02
N ALA A 103 -4.53 -8.98 -0.85
CA ALA A 103 -3.73 -10.13 -0.46
C ALA A 103 -2.30 -9.72 -0.05
N VAL A 104 -1.66 -8.85 -0.84
CA VAL A 104 -0.32 -8.32 -0.53
C VAL A 104 -0.34 -7.50 0.76
N LEU A 105 -1.30 -6.60 0.98
CA LEU A 105 -1.38 -5.81 2.21
C LEU A 105 -1.54 -6.71 3.46
N LEU A 106 -2.31 -7.78 3.36
CA LEU A 106 -2.52 -8.74 4.46
C LEU A 106 -1.30 -9.65 4.70
N ASP A 107 -0.51 -9.95 3.67
CA ASP A 107 0.66 -10.83 3.76
C ASP A 107 1.73 -10.30 4.73
N TRP A 108 1.78 -8.98 4.94
CA TRP A 108 2.62 -8.38 5.97
C TRP A 108 2.45 -9.01 7.36
N GLN A 109 1.24 -9.46 7.72
CA GLN A 109 1.00 -10.08 9.03
C GLN A 109 1.77 -11.39 9.22
N SER A 110 1.97 -12.15 8.14
CA SER A 110 2.74 -13.39 8.18
C SER A 110 4.25 -13.12 8.15
N LEU A 111 4.64 -11.98 7.57
CA LEU A 111 6.03 -11.60 7.33
C LEU A 111 6.75 -11.03 8.54
N LEU A 112 6.06 -10.23 9.37
CA LEU A 112 6.72 -9.46 10.41
C LEU A 112 7.26 -10.36 11.54
N THR A 113 8.57 -10.25 11.79
CA THR A 113 9.24 -10.85 12.95
C THR A 113 9.97 -9.77 13.73
N GLU A 114 9.99 -9.90 15.06
CA GLU A 114 10.66 -8.94 15.94
C GLU A 114 12.17 -8.87 15.67
N ALA A 115 12.77 -10.03 15.40
CA ALA A 115 14.20 -10.13 15.10
C ALA A 115 14.54 -9.31 13.85
N GLN A 116 13.85 -9.56 12.74
CA GLN A 116 14.16 -8.90 11.48
C GLN A 116 13.80 -7.42 11.48
N LEU A 117 12.71 -7.01 12.15
CA LEU A 117 12.39 -5.59 12.34
C LEU A 117 13.53 -4.82 13.03
N ALA A 118 14.29 -5.50 13.90
CA ALA A 118 15.44 -4.94 14.62
C ALA A 118 16.76 -5.05 13.83
N GLU A 119 16.79 -5.73 12.70
CA GLU A 119 18.02 -5.88 11.91
C GLU A 119 18.35 -4.57 11.19
N ASP A 120 19.65 -4.27 11.17
CA ASP A 120 20.20 -3.17 10.40
C ASP A 120 20.08 -3.46 8.91
N ILE A 121 19.78 -2.42 8.13
CA ILE A 121 19.69 -2.52 6.68
C ILE A 121 21.08 -2.28 6.10
N ARG A 122 21.66 -3.29 5.48
CA ARG A 122 23.01 -3.23 4.92
C ARG A 122 23.21 -2.04 3.98
N GLU A 123 22.22 -1.77 3.14
CA GLU A 123 22.27 -0.69 2.16
C GLU A 123 21.99 0.70 2.74
N PHE A 124 21.43 0.80 3.96
CA PHE A 124 21.12 2.06 4.65
C PHE A 124 21.73 2.07 6.06
N PRO A 125 23.03 2.39 6.18
CA PRO A 125 23.72 2.38 7.47
C PRO A 125 23.04 3.29 8.49
N GLY A 126 22.75 2.76 9.68
CA GLY A 126 22.08 3.47 10.75
C GLY A 126 20.55 3.41 10.72
N SER A 127 19.97 2.67 9.77
CA SER A 127 18.53 2.39 9.71
C SER A 127 18.23 0.92 9.93
N GLN A 128 17.12 0.65 10.61
CA GLN A 128 16.59 -0.70 10.83
C GLN A 128 15.32 -0.95 10.01
N TRP A 129 14.98 -2.22 9.78
CA TRP A 129 13.80 -2.58 8.98
C TRP A 129 12.47 -2.03 9.50
N TRP A 130 12.31 -1.84 10.81
CA TRP A 130 11.09 -1.26 11.36
C TRP A 130 10.81 0.15 10.85
N GLU A 131 11.84 0.95 10.55
CA GLU A 131 11.69 2.30 10.00
C GLU A 131 11.13 2.27 8.59
N ILE A 132 11.62 1.33 7.77
CA ILE A 132 11.14 1.12 6.40
C ILE A 132 9.71 0.62 6.40
N VAL A 133 9.37 -0.36 7.25
CA VAL A 133 7.99 -0.86 7.38
C VAL A 133 7.06 0.26 7.86
N GLY A 134 7.51 1.12 8.79
CA GLY A 134 6.78 2.32 9.18
C GLY A 134 6.50 3.27 7.99
N ASN A 135 7.48 3.47 7.12
CA ASN A 135 7.27 4.26 5.90
C ASN A 135 6.27 3.59 4.94
N VAL A 136 6.28 2.26 4.81
CA VAL A 136 5.28 1.52 4.03
C VAL A 136 3.86 1.79 4.54
N THR A 137 3.65 1.84 5.87
CA THR A 137 2.30 2.09 6.41
C THR A 137 1.80 3.50 6.07
N THR A 138 2.68 4.50 6.14
CA THR A 138 2.35 5.89 5.80
C THR A 138 2.13 6.10 4.30
N HIS A 139 2.92 5.45 3.45
CA HIS A 139 2.76 5.46 1.99
C HIS A 139 1.41 4.86 1.58
N ASN A 140 1.04 3.73 2.17
CA ASN A 140 -0.26 3.11 1.98
C ASN A 140 -1.40 4.06 2.37
N ALA A 141 -1.35 4.64 3.57
CA ALA A 141 -2.38 5.55 4.05
C ALA A 141 -2.51 6.81 3.16
N TYR A 142 -1.39 7.33 2.66
CA TYR A 142 -1.36 8.48 1.77
C TYR A 142 -2.15 8.21 0.47
N HIS A 143 -1.86 7.11 -0.23
CA HIS A 143 -2.55 6.79 -1.49
C HIS A 143 -3.99 6.31 -1.28
N ILE A 144 -4.30 5.63 -0.17
CA ILE A 144 -5.71 5.32 0.17
C ILE A 144 -6.50 6.62 0.38
N GLY A 145 -5.90 7.63 1.01
CA GLY A 145 -6.49 8.97 1.12
C GLY A 145 -6.78 9.61 -0.25
N GLN A 146 -5.88 9.44 -1.22
CA GLN A 146 -6.09 9.90 -2.61
C GLN A 146 -7.24 9.15 -3.29
N ILE A 147 -7.35 7.83 -3.13
CA ILE A 147 -8.48 7.05 -3.64
C ILE A 147 -9.80 7.61 -3.12
N VAL A 148 -9.89 7.85 -1.81
CA VAL A 148 -11.10 8.43 -1.19
C VAL A 148 -11.37 9.84 -1.73
N LEU A 149 -10.34 10.66 -1.98
CA LEU A 149 -10.50 11.99 -2.57
C LEU A 149 -11.07 11.90 -3.99
N ILE A 150 -10.53 11.03 -4.84
CA ILE A 150 -11.03 10.82 -6.21
C ILE A 150 -12.50 10.42 -6.18
N ARG A 151 -12.89 9.50 -5.29
CA ARG A 151 -14.30 9.10 -5.14
C ARG A 151 -15.21 10.23 -4.69
N LYS A 152 -14.72 11.15 -3.85
CA LYS A 152 -15.48 12.35 -3.48
C LYS A 152 -15.69 13.28 -4.69
N LEU A 153 -14.68 13.44 -5.55
CA LEU A 153 -14.79 14.22 -6.79
C LEU A 153 -15.80 13.60 -7.75
N GLN A 154 -15.80 12.27 -7.87
CA GLN A 154 -16.78 11.49 -8.64
C GLN A 154 -18.19 11.49 -8.02
N LYS A 155 -18.36 11.96 -6.78
CA LYS A 155 -19.57 11.81 -5.96
C LYS A 155 -19.98 10.34 -5.74
N SER A 156 -19.04 9.41 -5.94
CA SER A 156 -19.19 7.97 -5.71
C SER A 156 -18.88 7.56 -4.27
N TRP A 157 -18.29 8.47 -3.47
CA TRP A 157 -18.05 8.25 -2.04
C TRP A 157 -19.32 8.46 -1.21
N LYS A 158 -19.98 7.36 -0.84
CA LYS A 158 -21.05 7.38 0.16
C LYS A 158 -20.41 7.28 1.54
N ARG A 159 -20.52 8.34 2.36
CA ARG A 159 -20.21 8.22 3.78
C ARG A 159 -21.18 7.19 4.36
N SER A 160 -20.70 6.01 4.72
CA SER A 160 -21.34 5.26 5.81
C SER A 160 -21.31 6.21 7.01
N GLY A 161 -22.46 6.39 7.67
CA GLY A 161 -22.59 7.29 8.81
C GLY A 161 -21.47 7.03 9.82
N ALA A 162 -20.86 8.12 10.29
CA ALA A 162 -19.95 8.09 11.42
C ALA A 162 -20.64 7.50 12.65
#